data_AF-A0A7Z0L066-F1
#
_entry.id   AF-A0A7Z0L066-F1
#
_cell.length_a   1.000
_cell.length_b   1.000
_cell.length_c   1.000
_cell.angle_alpha   90.00
_cell.angle_beta   90.00
_cell.angle_gamma   90.00
#
_symmetry.space_group_name_H-M   'P 1'
#
loop_
_entity.id
_entity.type
_entity.pdbx_description
1 polymer ?
#
loop_
_entity_poly.entity_id
_entity_poly.type
_entity_poly.pdbx_seq_one_letter_code
_entity_poly.pdbx_strand_id
1 'polypeptide(L)'
;MDVYKQSPELKRPAQAKWLSDDYVKFIRFAEHLIDKNGEGVLGFITNHAYLDNPTFLDMRQHLMKTFDRIHVIDLHGNANKKEVSPDGSPDKNVFDIQQGVAIIIAVKKTPASKIKEPAKVFHADLWGSRASKYAALEVATTQSHDFFDVTPEKAPWPFTPTNWGLRGEYYKFPSVADWFAPNGSPAPGIVTTHDQFAISWTEIEARSKVERFLKTHSEEEARSIWKLCSQNQWNYNRAMTGLADGSWRDLVFVT
;
A
#
# COMPACT_ATOMS: atom_id res chain seq x y z
N MET A 1 7.22 16.22 -1.77
CA MET A 1 6.45 14.98 -1.98
C MET A 1 6.07 14.74 -3.43
N ASP A 2 5.96 15.79 -4.26
CA ASP A 2 5.45 15.67 -5.63
C ASP A 2 6.27 14.74 -6.54
N VAL A 3 7.59 14.67 -6.33
CA VAL A 3 8.47 13.75 -7.05
C VAL A 3 8.12 12.27 -6.87
N TYR A 4 7.37 11.91 -5.82
CA TYR A 4 6.86 10.55 -5.62
C TYR A 4 5.44 10.35 -6.21
N LYS A 5 4.90 11.32 -6.96
CA LYS A 5 3.52 11.33 -7.51
C LYS A 5 3.49 11.81 -8.97
N GLN A 6 4.44 11.37 -9.77
CA GLN A 6 4.62 11.74 -11.18
C GLN A 6 3.78 10.89 -12.13
N SER A 7 3.68 9.59 -11.88
CA SER A 7 3.08 8.62 -12.79
C SER A 7 1.56 8.78 -12.91
N PRO A 8 0.98 8.61 -14.12
CA PRO A 8 -0.45 8.85 -14.37
C PRO A 8 -1.38 8.03 -13.47
N GLU A 9 -0.97 6.82 -13.09
CA GLU A 9 -1.71 5.91 -12.23
C GLU A 9 -1.96 6.52 -10.84
N LEU A 10 -0.99 7.29 -10.34
CA LEU A 10 -1.04 7.94 -9.03
C LEU A 10 -1.83 9.25 -9.02
N LYS A 11 -2.10 9.83 -10.20
CA LYS A 11 -2.93 11.03 -10.34
C LYS A 11 -4.42 10.75 -10.21
N ARG A 12 -4.82 9.47 -10.24
CA ARG A 12 -6.21 9.05 -10.01
C ARG A 12 -6.60 9.30 -8.55
N PRO A 13 -7.87 9.66 -8.27
CA PRO A 13 -8.32 9.92 -6.90
C PRO A 13 -7.99 8.76 -5.95
N ALA A 14 -7.54 9.10 -4.73
CA ALA A 14 -7.15 8.18 -3.65
C ALA A 14 -5.97 7.23 -3.91
N GLN A 15 -5.43 7.12 -5.13
CA GLN A 15 -4.35 6.17 -5.45
C GLN A 15 -3.00 6.54 -4.81
N ALA A 16 -2.75 7.82 -4.59
CA ALA A 16 -1.53 8.30 -3.94
C ALA A 16 -1.64 8.47 -2.41
N LYS A 17 -2.71 7.98 -1.77
CA LYS A 17 -2.96 8.20 -0.33
C LYS A 17 -1.83 7.65 0.55
N TRP A 18 -1.30 6.49 0.20
CA TRP A 18 -0.31 5.77 1.00
C TRP A 18 1.06 6.45 0.98
N LEU A 19 1.34 7.25 -0.06
CA LEU A 19 2.54 8.07 -0.13
C LEU A 19 2.52 9.24 0.85
N SER A 20 1.38 9.55 1.46
CA SER A 20 1.26 10.59 2.49
C SER A 20 1.50 10.07 3.91
N ASP A 21 1.86 8.79 4.07
CA ASP A 21 2.30 8.21 5.35
C ASP A 21 3.60 8.89 5.84
N ASP A 22 3.76 8.99 7.15
CA ASP A 22 4.86 9.74 7.77
C ASP A 22 6.22 9.08 7.51
N TYR A 23 6.31 7.75 7.51
CA TYR A 23 7.59 7.09 7.19
C TYR A 23 8.06 7.43 5.76
N VAL A 24 7.13 7.60 4.81
CA VAL A 24 7.44 8.02 3.44
C VAL A 24 7.95 9.46 3.43
N LYS A 25 7.35 10.35 4.22
CA LYS A 25 7.81 11.74 4.37
C LYS A 25 9.20 11.79 4.98
N PHE A 26 9.49 10.96 6.00
CA PHE A 26 10.81 10.89 6.61
C PHE A 26 11.87 10.39 5.62
N ILE A 27 11.57 9.33 4.84
CA ILE A 27 12.46 8.88 3.76
C ILE A 27 12.67 10.00 2.75
N ARG A 28 11.61 10.66 2.28
CA ARG A 28 11.72 11.77 1.31
C ARG A 28 12.54 12.93 1.86
N PHE A 29 12.37 13.26 3.14
CA PHE A 29 13.10 14.34 3.79
C PHE A 29 14.59 14.01 3.90
N ALA A 30 14.94 12.82 4.38
CA ALA A 30 16.32 12.37 4.45
C ALA A 30 16.97 12.27 3.06
N GLU A 31 16.25 11.73 2.07
CA GLU A 31 16.66 11.72 0.67
C GLU A 31 16.94 13.13 0.15
N HIS A 32 16.07 14.11 0.44
CA HIS A 32 16.27 15.49 0.01
C HIS A 32 17.58 16.08 0.57
N LEU A 33 17.82 15.87 1.87
CA LEU A 33 19.00 16.40 2.54
C LEU A 33 20.28 15.77 1.98
N ILE A 34 20.30 14.46 1.77
CA ILE A 34 21.45 13.74 1.20
C ILE A 34 21.67 14.15 -0.25
N ASP A 35 20.61 14.28 -1.04
CA ASP A 35 20.73 14.71 -2.44
C ASP A 35 21.32 16.12 -2.56
N LYS A 36 20.86 17.04 -1.71
CA LYS A 36 21.39 18.40 -1.61
C LYS A 36 22.84 18.43 -1.12
N ASN A 37 23.22 17.54 -0.20
CA ASN A 37 24.58 17.42 0.32
C ASN A 37 25.56 16.85 -0.73
N GLY A 38 25.06 16.07 -1.69
CA GLY A 38 25.86 15.45 -2.76
C GLY A 38 26.38 14.05 -2.41
N GLU A 39 26.55 13.74 -1.13
CA GLU A 39 26.89 12.40 -0.61
C GLU A 39 26.23 12.15 0.75
N GLY A 40 26.10 10.89 1.14
CA GLY A 40 25.54 10.51 2.44
C GLY A 40 24.97 9.09 2.47
N VAL A 41 24.52 8.69 3.65
CA VAL A 41 23.89 7.39 3.91
C VAL A 41 22.54 7.61 4.58
N LEU A 42 21.50 6.97 4.05
CA LEU A 42 20.19 6.85 4.67
C LEU A 42 20.08 5.47 5.32
N GLY A 43 19.67 5.40 6.58
CA GLY A 43 19.49 4.15 7.32
C GLY A 43 18.23 4.21 8.18
N PHE A 44 17.17 3.50 7.81
CA PHE A 44 15.91 3.49 8.56
C PHE A 44 15.32 2.10 8.71
N ILE A 45 14.51 1.92 9.74
CA ILE A 45 13.58 0.79 9.90
C ILE A 45 12.16 1.32 9.74
N THR A 46 11.44 0.81 8.74
CA THR A 46 10.12 1.34 8.35
C THR A 46 9.16 0.21 7.96
N ASN A 47 7.88 0.54 7.76
CA ASN A 47 6.94 -0.37 7.12
C ASN A 47 7.49 -0.82 5.75
N HIS A 48 7.44 -2.12 5.46
CA HIS A 48 7.97 -2.69 4.22
C HIS A 48 7.05 -2.55 2.99
N ALA A 49 5.87 -1.91 3.14
CA ALA A 49 4.89 -1.81 2.07
C ALA A 49 5.44 -1.14 0.79
N TYR A 50 6.45 -0.27 0.92
CA TYR A 50 7.05 0.39 -0.24
C TYR A 50 7.89 -0.54 -1.11
N LEU A 51 8.20 -1.78 -0.70
CA LEU A 51 9.05 -2.68 -1.46
C LEU A 51 8.38 -3.19 -2.74
N ASP A 52 7.11 -3.58 -2.67
CA ASP A 52 6.38 -4.24 -3.75
C ASP A 52 5.10 -3.50 -4.19
N ASN A 53 4.50 -2.71 -3.30
CA ASN A 53 3.18 -2.14 -3.54
C ASN A 53 3.22 -1.14 -4.74
N PRO A 54 2.28 -1.26 -5.70
CA PRO A 54 2.21 -0.38 -6.86
C PRO A 54 2.18 1.12 -6.52
N THR A 55 1.54 1.53 -5.42
CA THR A 55 1.43 2.95 -5.04
C THR A 55 2.79 3.63 -4.84
N PHE A 56 3.86 2.87 -4.55
CA PHE A 56 5.19 3.41 -4.25
C PHE A 56 6.15 3.39 -5.46
N LEU A 57 5.62 3.19 -6.68
CA LEU A 57 6.43 3.06 -7.89
C LEU A 57 7.36 4.28 -8.11
N ASP A 58 6.84 5.49 -8.03
CA ASP A 58 7.64 6.72 -8.20
C ASP A 58 8.61 6.95 -7.04
N MET A 59 8.26 6.53 -5.82
CA MET A 59 9.18 6.56 -4.67
C MET A 59 10.40 5.68 -4.94
N ARG A 60 10.18 4.42 -5.35
CA ARG A 60 11.28 3.49 -5.67
C ARG A 60 12.13 4.01 -6.83
N GLN A 61 11.50 4.52 -7.88
CA GLN A 61 12.21 5.13 -9.01
C GLN A 61 13.08 6.30 -8.57
N HIS A 62 12.55 7.19 -7.73
CA HIS A 62 13.28 8.37 -7.29
C HIS A 62 14.43 8.01 -6.35
N LEU A 63 14.23 7.04 -5.44
CA LEU A 63 15.31 6.51 -4.59
C LEU A 63 16.45 5.94 -5.45
N MET A 64 16.11 5.15 -6.50
CA MET A 64 17.12 4.63 -7.44
C MET A 64 17.83 5.75 -8.21
N LYS A 65 17.17 6.87 -8.46
CA LYS A 65 17.79 8.05 -9.08
C LYS A 65 18.69 8.81 -8.10
N THR A 66 18.38 8.85 -6.81
CA THR A 66 19.13 9.64 -5.81
C THR A 66 20.31 8.90 -5.20
N PHE A 67 20.19 7.60 -4.93
CA PHE A 67 21.25 6.77 -4.33
C PHE A 67 22.00 5.93 -5.37
N ASP A 68 23.23 5.51 -5.10
CA ASP A 68 24.03 4.63 -5.99
C ASP A 68 23.81 3.15 -5.67
N ARG A 69 23.53 2.86 -4.40
CA ARG A 69 23.33 1.51 -3.90
C ARG A 69 22.30 1.51 -2.79
N ILE A 70 21.37 0.57 -2.84
CA ILE A 70 20.30 0.40 -1.87
C ILE A 70 20.35 -1.03 -1.37
N HIS A 71 20.44 -1.22 -0.06
CA HIS A 71 20.29 -2.50 0.61
C HIS A 71 18.98 -2.49 1.40
N VAL A 72 18.21 -3.56 1.27
CA VAL A 72 16.96 -3.79 2.00
C VAL A 72 17.06 -5.13 2.71
N ILE A 73 16.82 -5.13 4.02
CA ILE A 73 16.59 -6.36 4.79
C ILE A 73 15.10 -6.36 5.13
N ASP A 74 14.32 -7.21 4.47
CA ASP A 74 12.91 -7.39 4.78
C ASP A 74 12.78 -8.30 6.00
N LEU A 75 12.28 -7.74 7.09
CA LEU A 75 12.06 -8.45 8.35
C LEU A 75 10.67 -9.09 8.39
N HIS A 76 9.87 -8.98 7.33
CA HIS A 76 8.54 -9.55 7.20
C HIS A 76 7.65 -9.21 8.41
N GLY A 77 6.88 -10.19 8.91
CA GLY A 77 6.01 -10.04 10.06
C GLY A 77 4.67 -9.39 9.74
N ASN A 78 4.24 -9.41 8.48
CA ASN A 78 2.98 -8.78 8.08
C ASN A 78 1.78 -9.70 8.40
N ALA A 79 1.18 -9.48 9.57
CA ALA A 79 0.01 -10.22 10.02
C ALA A 79 -1.23 -10.00 9.13
N ASN A 80 -1.34 -8.82 8.49
CA ASN A 80 -2.45 -8.52 7.58
C ASN A 80 -2.36 -9.33 6.26
N LYS A 81 -1.14 -9.55 5.76
CA LYS A 81 -0.87 -10.47 4.64
C LYS A 81 -0.86 -11.94 5.05
N LYS A 82 -0.91 -12.23 6.36
CA LYS A 82 -0.75 -13.57 6.95
C LYS A 82 0.53 -14.26 6.45
N GLU A 83 1.63 -13.51 6.48
CA GLU A 83 2.93 -14.01 6.07
C GLU A 83 3.36 -15.25 6.88
N VAL A 84 3.95 -16.20 6.17
CA VAL A 84 4.50 -17.45 6.71
C VAL A 84 5.88 -17.61 6.10
N SER A 85 6.82 -18.15 6.86
CA SER A 85 8.17 -18.40 6.36
C SER A 85 8.13 -19.40 5.18
N PRO A 86 9.12 -19.37 4.26
CA PRO A 86 9.14 -20.26 3.09
C PRO A 86 9.10 -21.75 3.42
N ASP A 87 9.55 -22.13 4.62
CA ASP A 87 9.51 -23.50 5.15
C ASP A 87 8.16 -23.86 5.83
N GLY A 88 7.20 -22.94 5.83
CA GLY A 88 5.88 -23.10 6.46
C GLY A 88 5.85 -22.76 7.95
N SER A 89 6.98 -22.39 8.56
CA SER A 89 7.02 -22.01 9.97
C SER A 89 6.39 -20.63 10.21
N PRO A 90 5.86 -20.36 11.43
CA PRO A 90 5.25 -19.06 11.72
C PRO A 90 6.27 -17.92 11.66
N ASP A 91 5.97 -16.89 10.87
CA ASP A 91 6.76 -15.68 10.85
C ASP A 91 6.25 -14.67 11.90
N LYS A 92 7.17 -14.06 12.65
CA LYS A 92 6.84 -13.09 13.71
C LYS A 92 7.44 -11.73 13.44
N ASN A 93 6.66 -10.69 13.68
CA ASN A 93 7.11 -9.31 13.57
C ASN A 93 8.12 -8.96 14.67
N VAL A 94 9.10 -8.13 14.31
CA VAL A 94 10.13 -7.61 15.23
C VAL A 94 9.60 -6.55 16.20
N PHE A 95 8.41 -5.99 15.95
CA PHE A 95 7.67 -5.12 16.87
C PHE A 95 6.29 -5.71 17.15
N ASP A 96 5.60 -5.21 18.18
CA ASP A 96 4.22 -5.61 18.51
C ASP A 96 3.19 -4.89 17.62
N ILE A 97 3.33 -5.04 16.30
CA ILE A 97 2.49 -4.41 15.26
C ILE A 97 2.08 -5.43 14.19
N GLN A 98 1.11 -5.05 13.34
CA GLN A 98 0.56 -5.92 12.29
C GLN A 98 1.24 -5.76 10.93
N GLN A 99 1.81 -4.58 10.65
CA GLN A 99 2.46 -4.27 9.38
C GLN A 99 3.86 -4.85 9.36
N GLY A 100 4.25 -5.44 8.23
CA GLY A 100 5.63 -5.92 8.07
C GLY A 100 6.64 -4.78 8.02
N VAL A 101 7.89 -5.10 8.33
CA VAL A 101 8.95 -4.13 8.60
C VAL A 101 10.17 -4.45 7.75
N ALA A 102 10.85 -3.42 7.26
CA ALA A 102 12.12 -3.57 6.57
C ALA A 102 13.14 -2.54 7.06
N ILE A 103 14.41 -2.92 7.01
CA ILE A 103 15.55 -2.03 7.19
C ILE A 103 16.04 -1.62 5.81
N ILE A 104 16.14 -0.32 5.55
CA ILE A 104 16.74 0.24 4.33
C ILE A 104 18.04 0.95 4.66
N ILE A 105 19.08 0.64 3.88
CA ILE A 105 20.36 1.33 3.89
C ILE A 105 20.67 1.78 2.46
N ALA A 106 20.64 3.08 2.20
CA ALA A 106 20.86 3.65 0.87
C ALA A 106 22.06 4.62 0.88
N VAL A 107 22.97 4.44 -0.07
CA VAL A 107 24.26 5.16 -0.10
C VAL A 107 24.34 6.04 -1.35
N LYS A 108 24.71 7.31 -1.18
CA LYS A 108 25.06 8.26 -2.24
C LYS A 108 26.52 8.66 -2.06
N LYS A 109 27.32 8.42 -3.09
CA LYS A 109 28.75 8.71 -3.18
C LYS A 109 29.13 9.29 -4.54
N THR A 110 28.36 9.01 -5.60
CA THR A 110 28.62 9.57 -6.93
C THR A 110 28.38 11.08 -6.93
N PRO A 111 29.40 11.90 -7.26
CA PRO A 111 29.23 13.34 -7.34
C PRO A 111 28.21 13.72 -8.41
N ALA A 112 27.48 14.82 -8.19
CA ALA A 112 26.47 15.33 -9.13
C ALA A 112 27.01 15.67 -10.53
N SER A 113 28.34 15.83 -10.68
CA SER A 113 29.01 16.13 -11.94
C SER A 113 29.22 14.92 -12.85
N LYS A 114 28.98 13.69 -12.38
CA LYS A 114 29.12 12.47 -13.19
C LYS A 114 27.76 11.97 -13.67
N ILE A 115 27.75 11.39 -14.88
CA ILE A 115 26.59 10.62 -15.35
C ILE A 115 26.36 9.49 -14.36
N LYS A 116 25.14 9.44 -13.83
CA LYS A 116 24.76 8.51 -12.79
C LYS A 116 23.84 7.44 -13.35
N GLU A 117 24.28 6.19 -13.20
CA GLU A 117 23.45 5.02 -13.45
C GLU A 117 22.40 4.84 -12.33
N PRO A 118 21.24 4.23 -12.62
CA PRO A 118 20.27 3.85 -11.59
C PRO A 118 20.92 3.00 -10.49
N ALA A 119 20.47 3.19 -9.25
CA ALA A 119 21.00 2.46 -8.10
C ALA A 119 20.92 0.95 -8.30
N LYS A 120 21.96 0.24 -7.85
CA LYS A 120 21.86 -1.20 -7.62
C LYS A 120 21.06 -1.47 -6.35
N VAL A 121 20.08 -2.36 -6.44
CA VAL A 121 19.17 -2.70 -5.33
C VAL A 121 19.45 -4.13 -4.89
N PHE A 122 19.74 -4.29 -3.61
CA PHE A 122 20.05 -5.57 -2.98
C PHE A 122 19.00 -5.86 -1.91
N HIS A 123 18.43 -7.06 -1.94
CA HIS A 123 17.38 -7.49 -1.01
C HIS A 123 17.81 -8.77 -0.29
N ALA A 124 17.56 -8.81 1.01
CA ALA A 124 17.68 -10.00 1.84
C ALA A 124 16.39 -10.19 2.63
N ASP A 125 15.90 -11.42 2.68
CA ASP A 125 14.76 -11.79 3.52
C ASP A 125 15.25 -12.30 4.86
N LEU A 126 14.59 -11.90 5.95
CA LEU A 126 14.85 -12.40 7.29
C LEU A 126 13.55 -12.89 7.92
N TRP A 127 13.32 -14.19 7.77
CA TRP A 127 12.14 -14.91 8.25
C TRP A 127 12.32 -15.49 9.66
N GLY A 128 11.20 -15.83 10.31
CA GLY A 128 11.15 -16.68 11.49
C GLY A 128 10.68 -15.98 12.76
N SER A 129 11.14 -16.47 13.90
CA SER A 129 10.77 -15.94 15.22
C SER A 129 11.41 -14.58 15.50
N ARG A 130 10.79 -13.77 16.39
CA ARG A 130 11.38 -12.49 16.83
C ARG A 130 12.80 -12.68 17.40
N ALA A 131 12.99 -13.72 18.22
CA ALA A 131 14.29 -14.01 18.83
C ALA A 131 15.37 -14.38 17.79
N SER A 132 15.03 -15.23 16.81
CA SER A 132 15.96 -15.58 15.73
C SER A 132 16.31 -14.39 14.84
N LYS A 133 15.34 -13.50 14.56
CA LYS A 133 15.58 -12.26 13.82
C LYS A 133 16.54 -11.34 14.56
N TYR A 134 16.35 -11.14 15.87
CA TYR A 134 17.27 -10.32 16.68
C TYR A 134 18.67 -10.90 16.73
N ALA A 135 18.81 -12.21 16.97
CA ALA A 135 20.13 -12.86 16.98
C ALA A 135 20.85 -12.74 15.62
N ALA A 136 20.12 -12.86 14.51
CA ALA A 136 20.68 -12.68 13.18
C ALA A 136 21.11 -11.23 12.93
N LEU A 137 20.32 -10.25 13.38
CA LEU A 137 20.62 -8.81 13.22
C LEU A 137 21.78 -8.32 14.09
N GLU A 138 22.05 -8.96 15.23
CA GLU A 138 23.15 -8.58 16.13
C GLU A 138 24.53 -8.77 15.50
N VAL A 139 24.66 -9.79 14.65
CA VAL A 139 25.91 -10.10 13.90
C VAL A 139 25.84 -9.65 12.44
N ALA A 140 24.76 -8.97 12.06
CA ALA A 140 24.52 -8.56 10.69
C ALA A 140 25.39 -7.38 10.26
N THR A 141 25.85 -7.47 9.01
CA THR A 141 26.50 -6.40 8.27
C THR A 141 25.95 -6.39 6.85
N THR A 142 26.19 -5.32 6.09
CA THR A 142 25.84 -5.27 4.67
C THR A 142 26.59 -6.30 3.81
N GLN A 143 27.57 -7.01 4.38
CA GLN A 143 28.35 -8.06 3.73
C GLN A 143 28.02 -9.48 4.24
N SER A 144 27.33 -9.62 5.37
CA SER A 144 27.11 -10.92 6.02
C SER A 144 25.70 -11.50 5.85
N HIS A 145 24.78 -10.73 5.26
CA HIS A 145 23.50 -11.26 4.81
C HIS A 145 23.58 -11.70 3.36
N ASP A 146 22.80 -12.74 3.02
CA ASP A 146 22.61 -13.24 1.66
C ASP A 146 21.76 -12.24 0.86
N PHE A 147 22.36 -11.12 0.50
CA PHE A 147 21.77 -10.12 -0.36
C PHE A 147 21.76 -10.62 -1.81
N PHE A 148 20.58 -10.60 -2.42
CA PHE A 148 20.40 -10.86 -3.84
C PHE A 148 20.28 -9.53 -4.60
N ASP A 149 20.92 -9.42 -5.77
CA ASP A 149 20.68 -8.30 -6.67
C ASP A 149 19.26 -8.42 -7.24
N VAL A 150 18.39 -7.49 -6.82
CA VAL A 150 17.00 -7.37 -7.27
C VAL A 150 16.80 -6.07 -8.05
N THR A 151 17.87 -5.49 -8.60
CA THR A 151 17.82 -4.23 -9.36
C THR A 151 16.74 -4.34 -10.43
N PRO A 152 15.67 -3.55 -10.34
CA PRO A 152 14.53 -3.75 -11.21
C PRO A 152 14.79 -3.22 -12.62
N GLU A 153 14.42 -4.00 -13.62
CA GLU A 153 14.61 -3.63 -15.03
C GLU A 153 13.55 -2.62 -15.51
N LYS A 154 12.32 -2.73 -15.03
CA LYS A 154 11.16 -1.96 -15.52
C LYS A 154 10.21 -1.56 -14.40
N ALA A 155 9.37 -0.57 -14.70
CA ALA A 155 8.24 -0.20 -13.83
C ALA A 155 7.39 -1.46 -13.49
N PRO A 156 6.89 -1.58 -12.25
CA PRO A 156 6.84 -0.57 -11.19
C PRO A 156 8.07 -0.56 -10.26
N TRP A 157 9.24 -1.03 -10.74
CA TRP A 157 10.51 -1.05 -10.02
C TRP A 157 10.48 -1.72 -8.65
N PRO A 158 9.98 -2.97 -8.52
CA PRO A 158 9.91 -3.64 -7.23
C PRO A 158 11.31 -3.77 -6.61
N PHE A 159 11.40 -3.58 -5.30
CA PHE A 159 12.61 -3.84 -4.51
C PHE A 159 12.59 -5.25 -3.91
N THR A 160 11.85 -6.17 -4.53
CA THR A 160 11.73 -7.57 -4.14
C THR A 160 12.14 -8.47 -5.31
N PRO A 161 12.55 -9.73 -5.03
CA PRO A 161 12.89 -10.69 -6.08
C PRO A 161 11.77 -10.80 -7.13
N THR A 162 12.12 -10.56 -8.40
CA THR A 162 11.18 -10.59 -9.52
C THR A 162 11.75 -11.44 -10.64
N ASN A 163 10.99 -12.44 -11.10
CA ASN A 163 11.35 -13.20 -12.29
C ASN A 163 10.96 -12.39 -13.54
N TRP A 164 11.92 -11.66 -14.09
CA TRP A 164 11.72 -10.81 -15.29
C TRP A 164 11.40 -11.62 -16.55
N GLY A 165 11.85 -12.86 -16.66
CA GLY A 165 11.52 -13.76 -17.76
C GLY A 165 10.03 -14.10 -17.78
N LEU A 166 9.51 -14.64 -16.66
CA LEU A 166 8.08 -14.95 -16.51
C LEU A 166 7.21 -13.69 -16.59
N ARG A 167 7.66 -12.58 -16.01
CA ARG A 167 6.95 -11.30 -16.08
C ARG A 167 6.88 -10.79 -17.53
N GLY A 168 7.98 -10.90 -18.27
CA GLY A 168 8.04 -10.55 -19.69
C GLY A 168 7.14 -11.43 -20.55
N GLU A 169 7.06 -12.73 -20.25
CA GLU A 169 6.12 -13.65 -20.88
C GLU A 169 4.66 -13.28 -20.57
N TYR A 170 4.34 -13.04 -19.29
CA TYR A 170 3.01 -12.64 -18.84
C TYR A 170 2.49 -11.38 -19.56
N TYR A 171 3.34 -10.37 -19.74
CA TYR A 171 2.95 -9.13 -20.43
C TYR A 171 2.81 -9.24 -21.96
N LYS A 172 3.09 -10.40 -22.56
CA LYS A 172 2.74 -10.66 -23.96
C LYS A 172 1.25 -10.96 -24.13
N PHE A 173 0.58 -11.42 -23.07
CA PHE A 173 -0.85 -11.69 -23.12
C PHE A 173 -1.66 -10.39 -23.05
N PRO A 174 -2.85 -10.35 -23.68
CA PRO A 174 -3.75 -9.21 -23.55
C PRO A 174 -4.09 -8.91 -22.08
N SER A 175 -4.10 -7.63 -21.73
CA SER A 175 -4.54 -7.18 -20.43
C SER A 175 -6.03 -7.54 -20.24
N VAL A 176 -6.34 -8.25 -19.16
CA VAL A 176 -7.72 -8.55 -18.78
C VAL A 176 -8.52 -7.26 -18.62
N ALA A 177 -7.94 -6.23 -17.99
CA ALA A 177 -8.61 -4.95 -17.81
C ALA A 177 -8.95 -4.30 -19.15
N ASP A 178 -8.05 -4.38 -20.14
CA ASP A 178 -8.25 -3.78 -21.47
C ASP A 178 -9.30 -4.57 -22.26
N TRP A 179 -9.30 -5.90 -22.14
CA TRP A 179 -10.33 -6.76 -22.73
C TRP A 179 -11.74 -6.45 -22.21
N PHE A 180 -11.87 -6.13 -20.92
CA PHE A 180 -13.14 -5.75 -20.32
C PHE A 180 -13.41 -4.23 -20.34
N ALA A 181 -12.65 -3.45 -21.12
CA ALA A 181 -12.82 -2.01 -21.24
C ALA A 181 -13.57 -1.49 -22.50
N PRO A 182 -14.41 -2.25 -23.25
CA PRO A 182 -15.03 -1.72 -24.47
C PRO A 182 -15.96 -0.53 -24.21
N ASN A 183 -16.46 -0.41 -22.97
CA ASN A 183 -17.30 0.70 -22.50
C ASN A 183 -16.59 1.61 -21.49
N GLY A 184 -15.25 1.62 -21.49
CA GLY A 184 -14.43 2.36 -20.53
C GLY A 184 -13.80 1.48 -19.46
N SER A 185 -12.95 2.07 -18.62
CA SER A 185 -12.21 1.33 -17.58
C SER A 185 -13.16 0.51 -16.68
N PRO A 186 -12.86 -0.78 -16.42
CA PRO A 186 -13.66 -1.60 -15.52
C PRO A 186 -13.84 -0.93 -14.16
N ALA A 187 -15.09 -0.81 -13.72
CA ALA A 187 -15.40 -0.21 -12.43
C ALA A 187 -14.89 -1.12 -11.29
N PRO A 188 -14.26 -0.56 -10.25
CA PRO A 188 -14.00 -1.32 -9.04
C PRO A 188 -15.32 -1.73 -8.38
N GLY A 189 -15.28 -2.73 -7.50
CA GLY A 189 -16.43 -3.10 -6.68
C GLY A 189 -16.94 -1.92 -5.85
N ILE A 190 -18.22 -1.99 -5.46
CA ILE A 190 -18.85 -0.96 -4.62
C ILE A 190 -18.18 -0.90 -3.24
N VAL A 191 -17.91 0.32 -2.75
CA VAL A 191 -17.41 0.57 -1.40
C VAL A 191 -18.44 1.43 -0.68
N THR A 192 -19.19 0.86 0.27
CA THR A 192 -20.30 1.60 0.91
C THR A 192 -19.81 2.57 1.99
N THR A 193 -18.66 2.30 2.62
CA THR A 193 -18.11 3.06 3.76
C THR A 193 -19.01 3.09 5.02
N HIS A 194 -20.10 2.32 5.03
CA HIS A 194 -21.05 2.21 6.14
C HIS A 194 -21.80 0.86 6.06
N ASP A 195 -21.06 -0.23 5.89
CA ASP A 195 -21.62 -1.55 5.56
C ASP A 195 -22.69 -2.01 6.56
N GLN A 196 -22.55 -1.65 7.84
CA GLN A 196 -23.54 -2.00 8.88
C GLN A 196 -24.94 -1.48 8.54
N PHE A 197 -25.03 -0.32 7.88
CA PHE A 197 -26.28 0.26 7.41
C PHE A 197 -26.63 -0.21 5.98
N ALA A 198 -25.69 -0.15 5.04
CA ALA A 198 -25.97 -0.38 3.62
C ALA A 198 -26.04 -1.85 3.20
N ILE A 199 -25.37 -2.75 3.91
CA ILE A 199 -25.33 -4.18 3.59
C ILE A 199 -26.23 -4.93 4.56
N SER A 200 -27.09 -5.78 4.00
CA SER A 200 -28.01 -6.63 4.76
C SER A 200 -28.06 -8.01 4.11
N TRP A 201 -28.26 -9.04 4.91
CA TRP A 201 -28.35 -10.43 4.45
C TRP A 201 -29.76 -10.81 4.03
N THR A 202 -30.76 -10.05 4.46
CA THR A 202 -32.17 -10.28 4.13
C THR A 202 -32.85 -8.97 3.75
N GLU A 203 -33.91 -9.09 2.95
CA GLU A 203 -34.79 -7.98 2.61
C GLU A 203 -35.43 -7.34 3.86
N ILE A 204 -35.86 -8.16 4.82
CA ILE A 204 -36.48 -7.69 6.07
C ILE A 204 -35.49 -6.84 6.85
N GLU A 205 -34.22 -7.25 6.92
CA GLU A 205 -33.16 -6.50 7.58
C GLU A 205 -32.91 -5.17 6.87
N ALA A 206 -32.79 -5.17 5.53
CA ALA A 206 -32.59 -3.94 4.75
C ALA A 206 -33.73 -2.95 4.97
N ARG A 207 -34.98 -3.41 4.86
CA ARG A 207 -36.19 -2.61 5.13
C ARG A 207 -36.17 -2.03 6.53
N SER A 208 -35.92 -2.88 7.53
CA SER A 208 -35.91 -2.48 8.94
C SER A 208 -34.83 -1.43 9.24
N LYS A 209 -33.66 -1.52 8.61
CA LYS A 209 -32.59 -0.52 8.77
C LYS A 209 -33.00 0.83 8.22
N VAL A 210 -33.55 0.88 7.01
CA VAL A 210 -34.02 2.14 6.40
C VAL A 210 -35.16 2.75 7.22
N GLU A 211 -36.14 1.95 7.63
CA GLU A 211 -37.27 2.43 8.44
C GLU A 211 -36.83 2.91 9.83
N ARG A 212 -35.84 2.26 10.43
CA ARG A 212 -35.24 2.72 11.69
C ARG A 212 -34.45 4.01 11.48
N PHE A 213 -33.72 4.15 10.37
CA PHE A 213 -32.98 5.36 10.05
C PHE A 213 -33.92 6.55 9.83
N LEU A 214 -35.04 6.36 9.12
CA LEU A 214 -36.05 7.41 8.94
C LEU A 214 -36.74 7.85 10.24
N LYS A 215 -36.61 7.06 11.32
CA LYS A 215 -37.15 7.39 12.64
C LYS A 215 -36.14 8.15 13.53
N THR A 216 -34.88 8.28 13.13
CA THR A 216 -33.92 9.06 13.92
C THR A 216 -34.20 10.55 13.80
N HIS A 217 -33.97 11.28 14.89
CA HIS A 217 -34.21 12.71 14.97
C HIS A 217 -32.96 13.55 14.70
N SER A 218 -31.78 12.94 14.78
CA SER A 218 -30.51 13.61 14.50
C SER A 218 -29.46 12.67 13.89
N GLU A 219 -28.40 13.27 13.32
CA GLU A 219 -27.27 12.50 12.81
C GLU A 219 -26.52 11.77 13.94
N GLU A 220 -26.42 12.38 15.12
CA GLU A 220 -25.80 11.77 16.31
C GLU A 220 -26.55 10.51 16.74
N GLU A 221 -27.89 10.54 16.71
CA GLU A 221 -28.70 9.37 17.01
C GLU A 221 -28.45 8.25 15.99
N ALA A 222 -28.46 8.56 14.69
CA ALA A 222 -28.18 7.58 13.65
C ALA A 222 -26.77 6.98 13.78
N ARG A 223 -25.77 7.80 14.14
CA ARG A 223 -24.38 7.37 14.38
C ARG A 223 -24.21 6.54 15.66
N SER A 224 -25.12 6.65 16.62
CA SER A 224 -25.14 5.77 17.80
C SER A 224 -25.60 4.35 17.46
N ILE A 225 -26.39 4.19 16.39
CA ILE A 225 -26.94 2.90 15.95
C ILE A 225 -26.00 2.24 14.93
N TRP A 226 -25.50 3.02 13.96
CA TRP A 226 -24.65 2.52 12.88
C TRP A 226 -23.35 3.30 12.74
N LYS A 227 -22.30 2.58 12.34
CA LYS A 227 -21.08 3.21 11.85
C LYS A 227 -21.30 3.79 10.45
N LEU A 228 -21.69 5.06 10.40
CA LEU A 228 -21.92 5.80 9.17
C LEU A 228 -20.64 6.50 8.69
N CYS A 229 -20.52 6.71 7.38
CA CYS A 229 -19.37 7.39 6.78
C CYS A 229 -19.17 8.78 7.40
N SER A 230 -17.94 9.06 7.83
CA SER A 230 -17.57 10.33 8.47
C SER A 230 -16.97 11.35 7.48
N GLN A 231 -16.81 10.94 6.22
CA GLN A 231 -16.28 11.80 5.15
C GLN A 231 -17.44 12.55 4.48
N ASN A 232 -17.13 13.66 3.81
CA ASN A 232 -18.09 14.53 3.12
C ASN A 232 -18.86 13.84 1.97
N GLN A 233 -18.57 12.58 1.68
CA GLN A 233 -19.25 11.77 0.67
C GLN A 233 -20.67 11.36 1.10
N TRP A 234 -20.94 11.34 2.41
CA TRP A 234 -22.24 10.99 2.98
C TRP A 234 -22.80 12.15 3.81
N ASN A 235 -24.12 12.36 3.73
CA ASN A 235 -24.81 13.42 4.43
C ASN A 235 -26.15 12.92 4.96
N TYR A 236 -26.36 13.10 6.27
CA TYR A 236 -27.56 12.63 6.97
C TYR A 236 -28.85 13.21 6.38
N ASN A 237 -28.93 14.53 6.21
CA ASN A 237 -30.12 15.19 5.69
C ASN A 237 -30.46 14.74 4.27
N ARG A 238 -29.45 14.59 3.41
CA ARG A 238 -29.65 14.06 2.05
C ARG A 238 -30.17 12.63 2.07
N ALA A 239 -29.66 11.78 2.97
CA ALA A 239 -30.13 10.41 3.12
C ALA A 239 -31.58 10.36 3.64
N MET A 240 -31.93 11.18 4.64
CA MET A 240 -33.29 11.30 5.15
C MET A 240 -34.28 11.69 4.05
N THR A 241 -33.98 12.75 3.30
CA THR A 241 -34.83 13.20 2.20
C THR A 241 -34.93 12.15 1.10
N GLY A 242 -33.80 11.53 0.71
CA GLY A 242 -33.78 10.56 -0.37
C GLY A 242 -34.46 9.23 -0.06
N LEU A 243 -34.57 8.85 1.23
CA LEU A 243 -35.24 7.61 1.65
C LEU A 243 -36.71 7.82 2.02
N ALA A 244 -37.14 9.07 2.22
CA ALA A 244 -38.48 9.41 2.71
C ALA A 244 -39.59 9.08 1.70
N ASP A 245 -39.31 9.11 0.39
CA ASP A 245 -40.30 8.84 -0.65
C ASP A 245 -40.74 7.36 -0.71
N GLY A 246 -40.01 6.46 -0.05
CA GLY A 246 -40.32 5.05 0.01
C GLY A 246 -40.00 4.27 -1.27
N SER A 247 -39.46 4.90 -2.31
CA SER A 247 -39.11 4.28 -3.61
C SER A 247 -38.16 3.10 -3.47
N TRP A 248 -37.33 3.13 -2.43
CA TRP A 248 -36.41 2.05 -2.09
C TRP A 248 -37.10 0.71 -1.80
N ARG A 249 -38.39 0.70 -1.39
CA ARG A 249 -39.13 -0.54 -1.12
C ARG A 249 -39.28 -1.42 -2.37
N ASP A 250 -39.34 -0.79 -3.54
CA ASP A 250 -39.41 -1.45 -4.84
C ASP A 250 -38.02 -1.76 -5.40
N LEU A 251 -36.95 -1.59 -4.62
CA LEU A 251 -35.58 -1.91 -5.02
C LEU A 251 -34.96 -3.01 -4.13
N VAL A 252 -35.59 -3.34 -3.01
CA VAL A 252 -35.17 -4.43 -2.13
C VAL A 252 -35.86 -5.71 -2.58
N PHE A 253 -35.23 -6.45 -3.49
CA PHE A 253 -35.70 -7.79 -3.89
C PHE A 253 -34.58 -8.83 -3.79
N VAL A 254 -35.00 -10.09 -3.64
CA VAL A 254 -34.11 -11.26 -3.76
C VAL A 254 -34.05 -11.68 -5.23
N THR A 255 -32.87 -11.63 -5.83
CA THR A 255 -32.54 -12.46 -7.00
C THR A 255 -32.15 -13.86 -6.56
#